data_AF-A0A931XPT8-F1
#
_entry.id   AF-A0A931XPT8-F1
#
_cell.length_a   1.000
_cell.length_b   1.000
_cell.length_c   1.000
_cell.angle_alpha   90.00
_cell.angle_beta   90.00
_cell.angle_gamma   90.00
#
_symmetry.space_group_name_H-M   'P 1'
#
loop_
_entity.id
_entity.type
_entity.pdbx_description
1 polymer ?
#
loop_
_entity_poly.entity_id
_entity_poly.type
_entity_poly.pdbx_seq_one_letter_code
_entity_poly.pdbx_strand_id
1 'polypeptide(L)'
;MKLRQWLRKYREQNQNEKIQRTKPELTPSYFEILVAASFKYFAEEKVDWAVVEVGLGGRLDATNVLQPELTVITNVGLDHTEILGKTVEKIAWEKAGIIKSKVSKVPKGDKPGLNELQTGFGVKMGIPVITAARGKALKVIEKVAKEKGAEVIFRWSIFGI
;
A
#
# COMPACT_ATOMS: atom_id res chain seq x y z
N MET A 1 -1.47 -22.34 20.67
CA MET A 1 -0.08 -21.99 21.01
C MET A 1 0.05 -20.46 21.02
N LYS A 2 -0.48 -19.80 22.05
CA LYS A 2 0.21 -19.02 23.12
C LYS A 2 1.06 -17.85 22.60
N LEU A 3 0.40 -16.74 22.26
CA LEU A 3 0.96 -15.37 22.12
C LEU A 3 2.03 -15.04 23.19
N ARG A 4 1.86 -15.56 24.42
CA ARG A 4 2.84 -15.41 25.51
C ARG A 4 4.19 -16.10 25.24
N GLN A 5 4.20 -17.23 24.55
CA GLN A 5 5.43 -17.94 24.16
C GLN A 5 6.15 -17.20 23.02
N TRP A 6 5.39 -16.66 22.06
CA TRP A 6 5.94 -15.83 20.98
C TRP A 6 6.58 -14.54 21.53
N LEU A 7 5.87 -13.82 22.42
CA LEU A 7 6.39 -12.61 23.08
C LEU A 7 7.66 -12.87 23.90
N ARG A 8 7.76 -14.03 24.55
CA ARG A 8 8.96 -14.43 25.31
C ARG A 8 10.15 -14.64 24.38
N LYS A 9 9.96 -15.42 23.32
CA LYS A 9 11.03 -15.71 22.34
C LYS A 9 11.50 -14.44 21.63
N TYR A 10 10.57 -13.53 21.33
CA TYR A 10 10.87 -12.22 20.76
C TYR A 10 11.75 -11.35 21.68
N ARG A 11 11.43 -11.29 22.99
CA ARG A 11 12.25 -10.54 23.95
C ARG A 11 13.65 -11.14 24.13
N GLU A 12 13.76 -12.46 24.17
CA GLU A 12 15.04 -13.17 24.31
C GLU A 12 15.95 -12.93 23.09
N GLN A 13 15.39 -12.90 21.88
CA GLN A 13 16.15 -12.68 20.64
C GLN A 13 16.62 -11.22 20.44
N ASN A 14 15.90 -10.25 21.00
CA ASN A 14 16.18 -8.82 20.79
C ASN A 14 16.71 -8.11 22.06
N GLN A 15 17.17 -8.89 23.05
CA GLN A 15 17.58 -8.38 24.37
C GLN A 15 18.81 -7.45 24.33
N ASN A 16 19.56 -7.44 23.22
CA ASN A 16 20.75 -6.61 23.00
C ASN A 16 20.52 -5.43 22.04
N GLU A 17 19.32 -5.25 21.49
CA GLU A 17 19.00 -4.07 20.72
C GLU A 17 18.81 -2.88 21.68
N LYS A 18 19.87 -2.10 21.88
CA LYS A 18 19.76 -0.77 22.47
C LYS A 18 18.82 0.03 21.57
N ILE A 19 17.54 0.13 21.95
CA ILE A 19 16.60 1.07 21.34
C ILE A 19 17.19 2.46 21.60
N GLN A 20 17.93 2.98 20.63
CA GLN A 20 18.47 4.33 20.69
C GLN A 20 17.27 5.26 20.89
N ARG A 21 17.35 6.15 21.88
CA ARG A 21 16.34 7.18 22.09
C ARG A 21 16.27 8.01 20.80
N THR A 22 15.27 7.73 19.99
CA THR A 22 15.03 8.47 18.75
C THR A 22 14.73 9.92 19.11
N LYS A 23 15.20 10.85 18.28
CA LYS A 23 14.76 12.25 18.39
C LYS A 23 13.23 12.27 18.38
N PRO A 24 12.54 13.13 19.15
CA PRO A 24 11.07 13.17 19.21
C PRO A 24 10.41 13.21 17.82
N GLU A 25 11.07 13.90 16.88
CA GLU A 25 10.69 14.04 15.47
C GLU A 25 10.74 12.74 14.64
N LEU A 26 11.33 11.67 15.17
CA LEU A 26 11.45 10.35 14.53
C LEU A 26 10.62 9.27 15.25
N THR A 27 9.65 9.69 16.07
CA THR A 27 8.76 8.75 16.77
C THR A 27 7.61 8.37 15.83
N PRO A 28 7.49 7.09 15.43
CA PRO A 28 6.39 6.68 14.57
C PRO A 28 5.06 6.79 15.31
N SER A 29 4.01 7.12 14.57
CA SER A 29 2.64 7.06 15.04
C SER A 29 2.25 5.62 15.43
N TYR A 30 1.21 5.50 16.25
CA TYR A 30 0.65 4.19 16.61
C TYR A 30 0.28 3.36 15.37
N PHE A 31 -0.29 4.01 14.35
CA PHE A 31 -0.67 3.35 13.11
C PHE A 31 0.55 2.83 12.32
N GLU A 32 1.62 3.63 12.21
CA GLU A 32 2.85 3.20 11.54
C GLU A 32 3.50 2.00 12.24
N ILE A 33 3.48 1.97 13.57
CA ILE A 33 3.97 0.82 14.35
C ILE A 33 3.15 -0.43 14.04
N LEU A 34 1.81 -0.32 14.00
CA LEU A 34 0.93 -1.45 13.69
C LEU A 34 1.14 -1.98 12.26
N VAL A 35 1.28 -1.09 11.28
CA VAL A 35 1.54 -1.46 9.89
C VAL A 35 2.87 -2.20 9.78
N ALA A 36 3.93 -1.68 10.40
CA ALA A 36 5.24 -2.34 10.40
C ALA A 36 5.18 -3.72 11.09
N ALA A 37 4.49 -3.84 12.22
CA ALA A 37 4.30 -5.11 12.91
C ALA A 37 3.52 -6.12 12.06
N SER A 38 2.49 -5.67 11.33
CA SER A 38 1.68 -6.51 10.44
C SER A 38 2.50 -7.06 9.28
N PHE A 39 3.30 -6.22 8.62
CA PHE A 39 4.16 -6.66 7.52
C PHE A 39 5.23 -7.65 7.99
N LYS A 40 5.82 -7.40 9.16
CA LYS A 40 6.75 -8.35 9.78
C LYS A 40 6.07 -9.70 10.03
N TYR A 41 4.86 -9.69 10.60
CA TYR A 41 4.10 -10.90 10.87
C TYR A 41 3.79 -11.68 9.57
N PHE A 42 3.32 -11.00 8.52
CA PHE A 42 3.06 -11.66 7.22
C PHE A 42 4.32 -12.27 6.61
N ALA A 43 5.48 -11.62 6.75
CA ALA A 43 6.76 -12.15 6.30
C ALA A 43 7.22 -13.38 7.11
N GLU A 44 7.04 -13.37 8.44
CA GLU A 44 7.38 -14.48 9.32
C GLU A 44 6.50 -15.71 9.07
N GLU A 45 5.20 -15.50 8.84
CA GLU A 45 4.23 -16.54 8.52
C GLU A 45 4.33 -17.03 7.06
N LYS A 46 5.13 -16.35 6.22
CA LYS A 46 5.35 -16.69 4.80
C LYS A 46 4.05 -16.83 4.02
N VAL A 47 3.14 -15.86 4.20
CA VAL A 47 1.86 -15.87 3.48
C VAL A 47 2.07 -15.74 1.97
N ASP A 48 1.31 -16.49 1.18
CA ASP A 48 1.35 -16.38 -0.28
C ASP A 48 0.78 -15.04 -0.77
N TRP A 49 -0.27 -14.56 -0.09
CA TRP A 49 -0.95 -13.30 -0.40
C TRP A 49 -1.32 -12.56 0.88
N ALA A 50 -1.13 -11.24 0.86
CA ALA A 50 -1.60 -10.33 1.90
C ALA A 50 -2.53 -9.28 1.31
N VAL A 51 -3.70 -9.11 1.90
CA VAL A 51 -4.61 -7.99 1.59
C VAL A 51 -4.38 -6.92 2.64
N VAL A 52 -4.00 -5.72 2.18
CA VAL A 52 -3.65 -4.60 3.06
C VAL A 52 -4.63 -3.47 2.82
N GLU A 53 -5.43 -3.17 3.84
CA GLU A 53 -6.35 -2.04 3.85
C GLU A 53 -5.59 -0.74 4.17
N VAL A 54 -5.87 0.29 3.39
CA VAL A 54 -5.33 1.64 3.61
C VAL A 54 -6.04 2.27 4.81
N GLY A 55 -5.29 2.88 5.73
CA GLY A 55 -5.87 3.54 6.90
C GLY A 55 -6.63 4.82 6.55
N LEU A 56 -5.96 5.78 5.90
CA LEU A 56 -6.59 7.04 5.50
C LEU A 56 -6.05 7.57 4.18
N GLY A 57 -6.98 7.90 3.27
CA GLY A 57 -6.63 8.42 1.95
C GLY A 57 -5.95 7.35 1.11
N GLY A 58 -4.62 7.41 1.02
CA GLY A 58 -3.80 6.46 0.26
C GLY A 58 -2.40 6.98 -0.02
N ARG A 59 -2.28 8.17 -0.62
CA ARG A 59 -1.01 8.75 -1.07
C ARG A 59 0.04 8.84 0.05
N LEU A 60 -0.37 9.26 1.25
CA LEU A 60 0.49 9.43 2.42
C LEU A 60 0.22 8.41 3.53
N ASP A 61 -0.51 7.34 3.22
CA ASP A 61 -0.79 6.30 4.21
C ASP A 61 0.45 5.43 4.47
N ALA A 62 0.63 4.98 5.71
CA ALA A 62 1.77 4.15 6.10
C ALA A 62 1.85 2.82 5.31
N THR A 63 0.71 2.32 4.81
CA THR A 63 0.66 1.12 3.96
C THR A 63 1.20 1.34 2.55
N ASN A 64 1.29 2.60 2.09
CA ASN A 64 1.65 2.96 0.72
C ASN A 64 3.17 2.85 0.42
N VAL A 65 3.90 2.10 1.24
CA VAL A 65 5.28 1.66 1.00
C VAL A 65 5.35 0.38 0.16
N LEU A 66 4.22 -0.32 0.01
CA LEU A 66 4.13 -1.58 -0.73
C LEU A 66 4.13 -1.39 -2.25
N GLN A 67 4.56 -2.44 -2.95
CA GLN A 67 4.42 -2.60 -4.40
C GLN A 67 3.46 -3.79 -4.66
N PRO A 68 2.14 -3.55 -4.76
CA PRO A 68 1.16 -4.63 -4.87
C PRO A 68 1.07 -5.19 -6.28
N GLU A 69 0.58 -6.43 -6.41
CA GLU A 69 0.23 -7.03 -7.72
C GLU A 69 -1.13 -6.54 -8.25
N LEU A 70 -1.98 -6.02 -7.35
CA LEU A 70 -3.33 -5.52 -7.65
C LEU A 70 -3.67 -4.35 -6.71
N THR A 71 -4.24 -3.29 -7.26
CA THR A 71 -4.76 -2.16 -6.49
C THR A 71 -6.29 -2.16 -6.53
N VAL A 72 -6.92 -1.88 -5.40
CA VAL A 72 -8.38 -1.74 -5.30
C VAL A 72 -8.75 -0.38 -4.73
N ILE A 73 -9.62 0.36 -5.41
CA ILE A 73 -10.20 1.61 -4.90
C ILE A 73 -11.71 1.43 -4.92
N THR A 74 -12.35 1.34 -3.75
CA THR A 74 -13.80 1.08 -3.64
C THR A 74 -14.64 2.31 -4.04
N ASN A 75 -15.60 2.72 -3.23
CA ASN A 75 -16.36 3.94 -3.44
C ASN A 75 -15.55 5.17 -3.00
N VAL A 76 -15.80 6.30 -3.66
CA VAL A 76 -15.24 7.60 -3.27
C VAL A 76 -16.41 8.54 -2.99
N GLY A 77 -16.52 8.96 -1.73
CA GLY A 77 -17.48 9.94 -1.24
C GLY A 77 -16.79 11.11 -0.54
N LEU A 78 -17.59 12.04 -0.01
CA LEU A 78 -17.10 13.09 0.88
C LEU A 78 -16.89 12.50 2.27
N ASP A 79 -15.65 12.12 2.55
CA ASP A 79 -15.23 11.55 3.82
C ASP A 79 -13.88 12.14 4.22
N HIS A 80 -13.68 12.32 5.52
CA HIS A 80 -12.48 12.94 6.11
C HIS A 80 -12.05 14.24 5.40
N THR A 81 -13.00 15.13 5.11
CA THR A 81 -12.77 16.32 4.26
C THR A 81 -11.76 17.30 4.83
N GLU A 82 -11.55 17.27 6.15
CA GLU A 82 -10.58 18.08 6.88
C GLU A 82 -9.15 17.73 6.48
N ILE A 83 -8.92 16.47 6.06
CA ILE A 83 -7.59 15.91 5.76
C ILE A 83 -7.44 15.68 4.27
N LEU A 84 -8.45 15.09 3.63
CA LEU A 84 -8.40 14.65 2.22
C LEU A 84 -8.89 15.72 1.23
N GLY A 85 -9.43 16.82 1.75
CA GLY A 85 -9.94 17.94 0.97
C GLY A 85 -11.46 17.94 0.79
N LYS A 86 -11.98 19.10 0.40
CA LYS A 86 -13.42 19.39 0.38
C LYS A 86 -14.17 18.90 -0.86
N THR A 87 -13.52 18.16 -1.76
CA THR A 87 -14.16 17.70 -3.00
C THR A 87 -13.85 16.24 -3.28
N VAL A 88 -14.79 15.57 -3.94
CA VAL A 88 -14.67 14.16 -4.32
C VAL A 88 -13.42 13.91 -5.19
N GLU A 89 -13.05 14.88 -6.03
CA GLU A 89 -11.85 14.83 -6.87
C GLU A 89 -10.56 14.84 -6.06
N LYS A 90 -10.48 15.66 -5.00
CA LYS A 90 -9.32 15.70 -4.09
C LYS A 90 -9.19 14.39 -3.31
N ILE A 91 -10.30 13.88 -2.80
CA ILE A 91 -10.34 12.60 -2.08
C ILE A 91 -9.97 11.44 -3.02
N ALA A 92 -10.49 11.44 -4.25
CA ALA A 92 -10.12 10.46 -5.27
C ALA A 92 -8.62 10.50 -5.58
N TRP A 93 -8.02 11.69 -5.63
CA TRP A 93 -6.58 11.85 -5.86
C TRP A 93 -5.75 11.31 -4.71
N GLU A 94 -6.14 11.58 -3.46
CA GLU A 94 -5.49 10.99 -2.28
C GLU A 94 -5.57 9.45 -2.31
N LYS A 95 -6.75 8.88 -2.60
CA LYS A 95 -6.95 7.43 -2.71
C LYS A 95 -6.18 6.83 -3.88
N ALA A 96 -6.15 7.49 -5.05
CA ALA A 96 -5.40 7.04 -6.22
C ALA A 96 -3.88 7.05 -6.02
N GLY A 97 -3.37 7.64 -4.94
CA GLY A 97 -1.96 7.62 -4.58
C GLY A 97 -1.36 6.23 -4.31
N ILE A 98 -2.19 5.20 -4.16
CA ILE A 98 -1.75 3.80 -4.04
C ILE A 98 -1.51 3.11 -5.38
N ILE A 99 -1.86 3.73 -6.51
CA ILE A 99 -1.62 3.18 -7.84
C ILE A 99 -0.12 3.25 -8.16
N LYS A 100 0.51 2.10 -8.41
CA LYS A 100 1.94 1.98 -8.69
C LYS A 100 2.21 1.59 -10.14
N SER A 101 3.33 2.07 -10.69
CA SER A 101 3.87 1.58 -11.94
C SER A 101 4.68 0.30 -11.69
N LYS A 102 4.66 -0.68 -12.61
CA LYS A 102 5.51 -1.88 -12.51
C LYS A 102 7.02 -1.60 -12.57
N VAL A 103 7.42 -0.45 -13.10
CA VAL A 103 8.83 -0.05 -13.11
C VAL A 103 9.25 0.32 -11.69
N SER A 104 9.94 -0.60 -11.02
CA SER A 104 10.67 -0.32 -9.80
C SER A 104 11.73 0.74 -10.11
N LYS A 105 11.50 1.99 -9.71
CA LYS A 105 12.60 2.96 -9.62
C LYS A 105 13.36 2.65 -8.34
N VAL A 106 14.16 1.59 -8.37
CA VAL A 106 15.20 1.38 -7.36
C VAL A 106 16.10 2.62 -7.43
N PRO A 107 16.28 3.39 -6.33
CA PRO A 107 17.31 4.43 -6.31
C PRO A 107 18.63 3.76 -6.64
N LYS A 108 19.39 4.29 -7.61
CA LYS A 108 20.78 3.87 -7.84
C LYS A 108 21.57 4.14 -6.55
N GLY A 109 21.62 3.16 -5.65
CA GLY A 109 22.55 3.07 -4.55
C GLY A 109 23.53 1.95 -4.88
N ASP A 110 24.81 2.18 -4.59
CA ASP A 110 25.94 1.30 -4.93
C ASP A 110 25.98 0.00 -4.11
N LYS A 111 24.86 -0.72 -4.02
CA LYS A 111 24.79 -2.07 -3.45
C LYS A 111 24.29 -3.05 -4.52
N PRO A 112 25.17 -3.89 -5.09
CA PRO A 112 24.76 -4.92 -6.02
C PRO A 112 24.03 -6.01 -5.23
N GLY A 113 22.71 -6.15 -5.41
CA GLY A 113 21.97 -7.23 -4.75
C GLY A 113 20.45 -7.26 -4.90
N LEU A 114 19.80 -6.22 -5.45
CA LEU A 114 18.34 -6.16 -5.59
C LEU A 114 17.84 -5.98 -7.03
N ASN A 115 18.69 -6.24 -8.03
CA ASN A 115 18.36 -6.02 -9.44
C ASN A 115 17.67 -7.22 -10.13
N GLU A 116 17.45 -8.33 -9.43
CA GLU A 116 16.92 -9.57 -10.02
C GLU A 116 15.67 -10.10 -9.30
N LEU A 117 14.73 -9.22 -8.95
CA LEU A 117 13.35 -9.65 -8.71
C LEU A 117 12.52 -9.46 -9.98
N GLN A 118 12.73 -10.42 -10.88
CA GLN A 118 11.73 -10.97 -11.80
C GLN A 118 10.94 -9.97 -12.65
N THR A 119 11.54 -9.52 -13.76
CA THR A 119 10.79 -9.25 -15.01
C THR A 119 10.42 -10.58 -15.69
N GLY A 120 9.70 -11.42 -14.96
CA GLY A 120 9.39 -12.81 -15.33
C GLY A 120 8.04 -13.01 -16.00
N PHE A 121 7.33 -11.97 -16.47
CA PHE A 121 6.18 -12.10 -17.36
C PHE A 121 6.10 -10.83 -18.21
N GLY A 122 6.04 -10.98 -19.53
CA GLY A 122 5.99 -9.89 -20.52
C GLY A 122 4.68 -9.08 -20.48
N VAL A 123 4.36 -8.49 -19.32
CA VAL A 123 3.23 -7.58 -19.16
C VAL A 123 3.78 -6.17 -19.29
N LYS A 124 3.67 -5.59 -20.49
CA LYS A 124 3.92 -4.16 -20.77
C LYS A 124 2.98 -3.20 -20.02
N MET A 125 2.03 -3.74 -19.26
CA MET A 125 0.98 -3.00 -18.55
C MET A 125 1.38 -2.80 -17.09
N GLY A 126 1.05 -1.64 -16.52
CA GLY A 126 1.18 -1.32 -15.10
C GLY A 126 0.33 -2.24 -14.20
N ILE A 127 0.38 -2.02 -12.89
CA ILE A 127 -0.40 -2.82 -11.94
C ILE A 127 -1.90 -2.58 -12.18
N PRO A 128 -2.72 -3.63 -12.35
CA PRO A 128 -4.15 -3.46 -12.58
C PRO A 128 -4.84 -2.77 -11.40
N VAL A 129 -5.84 -1.96 -11.70
CA VAL A 129 -6.64 -1.22 -10.73
C VAL A 129 -8.10 -1.64 -10.86
N ILE A 130 -8.66 -2.24 -9.82
CA ILE A 130 -10.11 -2.49 -9.72
C ILE A 130 -10.73 -1.29 -9.00
N THR A 131 -11.81 -0.75 -9.55
CA THR A 131 -12.53 0.33 -8.85
C THR A 131 -14.03 0.27 -8.91
N ALA A 132 -14.67 0.67 -7.81
CA ALA A 132 -16.12 0.91 -7.71
C ALA A 132 -16.45 2.42 -7.71
N ALA A 133 -15.47 3.29 -7.92
CA ALA A 133 -15.66 4.74 -7.99
C ALA A 133 -16.49 5.11 -9.23
N ARG A 134 -17.23 6.22 -9.14
CA ARG A 134 -18.11 6.70 -10.21
C ARG A 134 -17.93 8.19 -10.43
N GLY A 135 -18.46 8.69 -11.56
CA GLY A 135 -18.52 10.11 -11.87
C GLY A 135 -17.16 10.79 -11.85
N LYS A 136 -17.04 11.90 -11.12
CA LYS A 136 -15.80 12.69 -11.10
C LYS A 136 -14.62 11.97 -10.44
N ALA A 137 -14.88 11.12 -9.44
CA ALA A 137 -13.83 10.32 -8.81
C ALA A 137 -13.22 9.32 -9.80
N LEU A 138 -14.06 8.64 -10.59
CA LEU A 138 -13.60 7.69 -11.59
C LEU A 138 -12.65 8.36 -12.60
N LYS A 139 -13.01 9.56 -13.09
CA LYS A 139 -12.16 10.33 -14.02
C LYS A 139 -10.77 10.65 -13.43
N VAL A 140 -10.69 10.92 -12.13
CA VAL A 140 -9.41 11.16 -11.45
C VAL A 140 -8.60 9.87 -11.37
N ILE A 141 -9.24 8.75 -10.99
CA ILE A 141 -8.58 7.45 -10.90
C ILE A 141 -8.07 7.00 -12.27
N GLU A 142 -8.87 7.11 -13.32
CA GLU A 142 -8.48 6.80 -14.71
C GLU A 142 -7.30 7.66 -15.18
N LYS A 143 -7.31 8.96 -14.85
CA LYS A 143 -6.20 9.85 -15.16
C LYS A 143 -4.91 9.39 -14.49
N VAL A 144 -4.95 9.12 -13.18
CA VAL A 144 -3.76 8.67 -12.43
C VAL A 144 -3.29 7.30 -12.92
N ALA A 145 -4.21 6.37 -13.17
CA ALA A 145 -3.89 5.05 -13.72
C ALA A 145 -3.17 5.16 -15.07
N LYS A 146 -3.69 5.99 -15.98
CA LYS A 146 -3.07 6.26 -17.28
C LYS A 146 -1.65 6.83 -17.13
N GLU A 147 -1.44 7.78 -16.22
CA GLU A 147 -0.12 8.35 -15.92
C GLU A 147 0.87 7.30 -15.38
N LYS A 148 0.37 6.28 -14.69
CA LYS A 148 1.17 5.16 -14.17
C LYS A 148 1.27 3.96 -15.13
N GLY A 149 0.65 4.05 -16.31
CA GLY A 149 0.55 2.96 -17.27
C GLY A 149 -0.30 1.78 -16.77
N ALA A 150 -1.11 1.98 -15.74
CA ALA A 150 -1.98 0.97 -15.13
C ALA A 150 -3.31 0.87 -15.88
N GLU A 151 -3.83 -0.35 -15.99
CA GLU A 151 -5.16 -0.61 -16.55
C GLU A 151 -6.21 -0.51 -15.46
N VAL A 152 -7.29 0.24 -15.70
CA VAL A 152 -8.46 0.26 -14.82
C VAL A 152 -9.44 -0.81 -15.29
N ILE A 153 -9.64 -1.83 -14.46
CA ILE A 153 -10.58 -2.92 -14.70
C ILE A 153 -11.88 -2.58 -13.96
N PHE A 154 -12.87 -2.13 -14.72
CA PHE A 154 -14.22 -1.96 -14.21
C PHE A 154 -15.01 -3.25 -14.43
N ARG A 155 -15.47 -3.92 -13.37
CA ARG A 155 -16.29 -5.12 -13.52
C ARG A 155 -17.52 -5.08 -12.60
N TRP A 156 -18.55 -4.40 -13.09
CA TRP A 156 -19.93 -4.48 -12.56
C TRP A 156 -20.88 -4.91 -13.68
N SER A 157 -20.48 -5.92 -14.47
CA SER A 157 -21.25 -6.43 -15.62
C SER A 157 -21.23 -7.96 -15.74
N ILE A 158 -20.94 -8.69 -14.66
CA ILE A 158 -20.97 -10.17 -14.67
C ILE A 158 -22.19 -10.77 -13.97
N PHE A 159 -23.01 -9.96 -13.32
CA PHE A 159 -24.32 -10.41 -12.87
C PHE A 159 -25.31 -9.32 -13.27
N GLY A 160 -25.80 -9.42 -14.50
CA GLY A 160 -27.11 -8.89 -14.83
C GLY A 160 -28.13 -9.72 -14.06
N ILE A 161 -28.51 -9.23 -12.89
CA ILE A 161 -29.74 -9.59 -12.18
C ILE A 161 -30.37 -8.26 -11.77
#